data_AF-A0A917ZBY4-F1
#
_entry.id   AF-A0A917ZBY4-F1
#
_cell.length_a   1.000
_cell.length_b   1.000
_cell.length_c   1.000
_cell.angle_alpha   90.00
_cell.angle_beta   90.00
_cell.angle_gamma   90.00
#
_symmetry.space_group_name_H-M   'P 1'
#
loop_
_entity.id
_entity.type
_entity.pdbx_description
1 polymer ?
#
loop_
_entity_poly.entity_id
_entity_poly.type
_entity_poly.pdbx_seq_one_letter_code
_entity_poly.pdbx_strand_id
1 'polypeptide(L)'
;MIKRPSKAEQHRELERLTAEYLNKGGTITRVEQGETGLVNGAFGKQAFTLSEPKQTRTAVPEVLAAIDARRKAKTSRAQASAQGRRRRPKKQVIYDDFGEPLRVVWIDK
;
A
#
# COMPACT_ATOMS: atom_id res chain seq x y z
N MET A 1 10.35 21.83 -1.80
CA MET A 1 9.52 20.83 -1.08
C MET A 1 8.61 21.56 -0.12
N ILE A 2 7.30 21.34 -0.17
CA ILE A 2 6.37 21.90 0.82
C ILE A 2 6.61 21.15 2.14
N LYS A 3 7.18 21.85 3.14
CA LYS A 3 7.44 21.27 4.46
C LYS A 3 6.10 21.04 5.15
N ARG A 4 5.78 19.77 5.45
CA ARG A 4 4.60 19.44 6.26
C ARG A 4 4.88 19.83 7.71
N PRO A 5 3.91 20.43 8.42
CA PRO A 5 4.08 20.79 9.82
C PRO A 5 4.29 19.54 10.67
N SER A 6 5.16 19.66 11.66
CA SER A 6 5.38 18.65 12.70
C SER A 6 4.22 18.62 13.68
N LYS A 7 4.09 17.52 14.44
CA LYS A 7 3.06 17.38 15.47
C LYS A 7 3.12 18.53 16.50
N ALA A 8 4.31 18.93 16.91
CA ALA A 8 4.48 20.03 17.86
C ALA A 8 3.98 21.38 17.31
N GLU A 9 4.22 21.65 16.03
CA GLU A 9 3.70 22.85 15.35
C GLU A 9 2.18 22.81 15.24
N GLN A 10 1.58 21.64 14.95
CA GLN A 10 0.13 21.46 14.91
C GLN A 10 -0.52 21.71 16.28
N HIS A 11 0.08 21.22 17.37
CA HIS A 11 -0.43 21.43 18.73
C HIS A 11 -0.44 22.92 19.10
N ARG A 12 0.65 23.64 18.84
CA ARG A 12 0.73 25.10 19.11
C ARG A 12 -0.32 25.88 18.32
N GLU A 13 -0.56 25.49 17.08
CA GLU A 13 -1.57 26.13 16.25
C GLU A 13 -3.00 25.89 16.80
N LEU A 14 -3.32 24.68 17.24
CA LEU A 14 -4.61 24.37 17.86
C LEU A 14 -4.84 25.17 19.15
N GLU A 15 -3.83 25.29 19.99
CA GLU A 15 -3.88 26.11 21.21
C GLU A 15 -4.14 27.58 20.88
N ARG A 16 -3.43 28.13 19.89
CA ARG A 16 -3.61 29.50 19.41
C ARG A 16 -5.04 29.76 18.93
N LEU A 17 -5.57 28.86 18.08
CA LEU A 17 -6.91 28.98 17.53
C LEU A 17 -7.99 28.88 18.62
N THR A 18 -7.78 28.02 19.60
CA THR A 18 -8.69 27.87 20.75
C THR A 18 -8.69 29.12 21.62
N ALA A 19 -7.51 29.67 21.93
CA ALA A 19 -7.39 30.92 22.70
C ALA A 19 -8.01 32.11 21.95
N GLU A 20 -7.82 32.19 20.62
CA GLU A 20 -8.42 33.22 19.78
C GLU A 20 -9.97 33.13 19.79
N TYR A 21 -10.51 31.92 19.69
CA TYR A 21 -11.94 31.64 19.79
C TYR A 21 -12.51 32.07 21.15
N LEU A 22 -11.85 31.73 22.25
CA LEU A 22 -12.27 32.07 23.60
C LEU A 22 -12.22 33.59 23.86
N ASN A 23 -11.22 34.29 23.33
CA ASN A 23 -11.02 35.71 23.57
C ASN A 23 -11.92 36.61 22.72
N LYS A 24 -12.07 36.31 21.43
CA LYS A 24 -12.85 37.15 20.50
C LYS A 24 -14.33 36.74 20.43
N GLY A 25 -14.64 35.51 20.86
CA GLY A 25 -15.89 34.86 20.50
C GLY A 25 -15.87 34.46 19.02
N GLY A 26 -16.55 33.36 18.68
CA GLY A 26 -16.65 32.91 17.30
C GLY A 26 -17.80 31.94 17.11
N THR A 27 -18.18 31.74 15.85
CA THR A 27 -19.19 30.76 15.46
C THR A 27 -18.50 29.46 15.08
N ILE A 28 -18.85 28.36 15.75
CA ILE A 28 -18.42 27.02 15.34
C ILE A 28 -19.41 26.54 14.30
N THR A 29 -18.93 26.29 13.07
CA THR A 29 -19.74 25.63 12.05
C THR A 29 -19.93 24.18 12.44
N ARG A 30 -21.16 23.82 12.83
CA ARG A 30 -21.54 22.43 13.05
C ARG A 30 -21.88 21.79 11.71
N VAL A 31 -21.20 20.70 11.40
CA VAL A 31 -21.47 19.84 10.24
C VAL A 31 -22.16 18.57 10.71
N GLU A 32 -23.06 18.04 9.89
CA GLU A 32 -23.77 16.80 10.23
C GLU A 32 -22.88 15.57 10.04
N GLN A 33 -23.15 14.52 10.83
CA GLN A 33 -22.38 13.28 10.72
C GLN A 33 -22.62 12.64 9.34
N GLY A 34 -21.55 12.43 8.59
CA GLY A 34 -21.62 11.88 7.23
C GLY A 34 -21.80 12.93 6.13
N GLU A 35 -21.80 14.22 6.47
CA GLU A 35 -21.75 15.30 5.49
C GLU A 35 -20.45 15.24 4.69
N THR A 36 -20.58 15.31 3.37
CA THR A 36 -19.43 15.22 2.47
C THR A 36 -18.72 16.56 2.37
N GLY A 37 -17.38 16.58 2.46
CA GLY A 37 -16.57 17.76 2.18
C GLY A 37 -16.50 18.14 0.69
N LEU A 38 -17.30 17.49 -0.16
CA LEU A 38 -17.34 17.69 -1.61
C LEU A 38 -18.28 18.84 -1.97
N VAL A 39 -17.79 19.79 -2.76
CA VAL A 39 -18.64 20.86 -3.32
C VAL A 39 -19.53 20.24 -4.40
N ASN A 40 -20.85 20.22 -4.17
CA ASN A 40 -21.85 19.62 -5.06
C ASN A 40 -21.59 18.14 -5.38
N GLY A 41 -21.07 17.37 -4.42
CA GLY A 41 -20.82 15.93 -4.59
C GLY A 41 -19.66 15.59 -5.53
N ALA A 42 -18.93 16.59 -6.04
CA ALA A 42 -17.80 16.40 -6.92
C ALA A 42 -16.48 16.66 -6.19
N PHE A 43 -15.48 15.82 -6.45
CA PHE A 43 -14.10 16.13 -6.09
C PHE A 43 -13.66 17.39 -6.83
N GLY A 44 -12.86 18.23 -6.16
CA GLY A 44 -12.25 19.39 -6.80
C GLY A 44 -11.53 18.94 -8.06
N LYS A 45 -11.94 19.47 -9.22
CA LYS A 45 -11.38 19.14 -10.55
C LYS A 45 -10.00 19.76 -10.77
N GLN A 46 -9.24 19.99 -9.70
CA GLN A 46 -7.85 20.42 -9.76
C GLN A 46 -7.03 19.22 -10.24
N ALA A 47 -7.12 18.95 -11.54
CA ALA A 47 -6.25 17.97 -12.18
C ALA A 47 -4.83 18.51 -12.05
N PHE A 48 -3.94 17.72 -11.45
CA PHE A 48 -2.52 17.97 -11.53
C PHE A 48 -2.12 17.89 -13.00
N THR A 49 -2.01 19.04 -13.65
CA THR A 49 -1.42 19.14 -14.98
C THR A 49 0.07 18.94 -14.78
N LEU A 50 0.55 17.72 -15.05
CA LEU A 50 1.98 17.47 -15.19
C LEU A 50 2.45 18.17 -16.46
N SER A 51 2.66 19.48 -16.37
CA SER A 51 3.13 20.34 -17.47
C SER A 51 4.65 20.29 -17.63
N GLU A 52 5.31 19.25 -17.14
CA GLU A 52 6.73 19.08 -17.34
C GLU A 52 6.98 18.56 -18.77
N PRO A 53 7.86 19.20 -19.55
CA PRO A 53 8.24 18.69 -20.85
C PRO A 53 8.86 17.29 -20.70
N LYS A 54 8.62 16.43 -21.69
CA LYS A 54 9.15 15.06 -21.70
C LYS A 54 10.68 15.09 -21.50
N GLN A 55 11.13 14.59 -20.36
CA GLN A 55 12.56 14.51 -20.05
C GLN A 55 13.28 13.59 -21.04
N THR A 56 14.41 14.05 -21.55
CA THR A 56 15.32 13.26 -22.38
C THR A 56 15.98 12.19 -21.51
N ARG A 57 15.65 10.92 -21.77
CA ARG A 57 16.26 9.77 -21.09
C ARG A 57 17.42 9.23 -21.91
N THR A 58 18.56 9.02 -21.27
CA THR A 58 19.69 8.29 -21.86
C THR A 58 19.37 6.80 -21.87
N ALA A 59 19.33 6.17 -23.04
CA ALA A 59 19.17 4.73 -23.13
C ALA A 59 20.45 4.03 -22.64
N VAL A 60 20.31 3.12 -21.68
CA VAL A 60 21.43 2.31 -21.17
C VAL A 60 21.13 0.82 -21.38
N PRO A 61 21.25 0.32 -22.63
CA PRO A 61 20.83 -1.03 -22.99
C PRO A 61 21.61 -2.12 -22.25
N GLU A 62 22.89 -1.87 -21.95
CA GLU A 62 23.75 -2.83 -21.25
C GLU A 62 23.27 -3.12 -19.83
N VAL A 63 22.83 -2.09 -19.11
CA VAL A 63 22.29 -2.22 -17.74
C VAL A 63 20.96 -2.96 -17.77
N LEU A 64 20.11 -2.70 -18.77
CA LEU A 64 18.86 -3.43 -18.96
C LEU A 64 19.13 -4.91 -19.23
N ALA A 65 20.06 -5.22 -20.13
CA ALA A 65 20.48 -6.58 -20.43
C ALA A 65 21.02 -7.32 -19.19
N ALA A 66 21.83 -6.64 -18.36
CA ALA A 66 22.34 -7.20 -17.11
C ALA A 66 21.22 -7.48 -16.09
N ILE A 67 20.23 -6.59 -15.96
CA ILE A 67 19.06 -6.78 -15.10
C ILE A 67 18.24 -7.98 -15.55
N ASP A 68 18.01 -8.12 -16.85
CA ASP A 68 17.23 -9.21 -17.42
C ASP A 68 17.94 -10.55 -17.29
N ALA A 69 19.24 -10.61 -17.57
CA ALA A 69 20.06 -11.81 -17.36
C ALA A 69 20.00 -12.26 -15.89
N ARG A 70 20.16 -11.33 -14.95
CA ARG A 70 20.04 -11.61 -13.50
C ARG A 70 18.67 -12.14 -13.12
N ARG A 71 17.59 -11.58 -13.69
CA ARG A 71 16.22 -12.03 -13.43
C ARG A 71 16.00 -13.45 -13.96
N LYS A 72 16.42 -13.73 -15.20
CA LYS A 72 16.34 -15.06 -15.82
C LYS A 72 17.10 -16.11 -15.01
N ALA A 73 18.31 -15.79 -14.54
CA ALA A 73 19.13 -16.69 -13.72
C ALA A 73 18.48 -17.03 -12.36
N LYS A 74 17.78 -16.07 -11.73
CA LYS A 74 17.03 -16.34 -10.49
C LYS A 74 15.85 -17.28 -10.72
N THR A 75 15.08 -17.06 -11.79
CA THR A 75 13.93 -17.89 -12.13
C THR A 75 14.34 -19.31 -12.51
N SER A 76 15.40 -19.47 -13.32
CA SER A 76 15.89 -20.79 -13.72
C SER A 76 16.42 -21.58 -12.51
N ARG A 77 17.10 -20.93 -11.56
CA ARG A 77 17.54 -21.57 -10.30
C ARG A 77 16.36 -22.01 -9.43
N ALA A 78 15.32 -21.18 -9.31
CA ALA A 78 14.11 -21.53 -8.57
C ALA A 78 13.39 -22.73 -9.21
N GLN A 79 13.28 -22.75 -10.53
CA GLN A 79 12.73 -23.90 -11.27
C GLN A 79 13.60 -25.15 -11.10
N ALA A 80 14.91 -25.07 -11.29
CA ALA A 80 15.80 -26.23 -11.07
C ALA A 80 15.65 -26.82 -9.64
N SER A 81 15.49 -25.97 -8.63
CA SER A 81 15.26 -26.41 -7.25
C SER A 81 13.88 -27.04 -7.00
N ALA A 82 12.87 -26.67 -7.79
CA ALA A 82 11.53 -27.25 -7.70
C ALA A 82 11.46 -28.60 -8.42
N GLN A 83 12.11 -28.73 -9.58
CA GLN A 83 12.13 -29.94 -10.39
C GLN A 83 12.91 -31.08 -9.74
N GLY A 84 13.98 -30.78 -8.96
CA GLY A 84 14.77 -31.78 -8.24
C GLY A 84 14.15 -32.27 -6.93
N ARG A 85 13.07 -31.65 -6.47
CA ARG A 85 12.45 -31.99 -5.19
C ARG A 85 11.51 -33.19 -5.38
N ARG A 86 12.03 -34.40 -5.14
CA ARG A 86 11.19 -35.61 -5.04
C ARG A 86 10.01 -35.31 -4.13
N ARG A 87 8.80 -35.59 -4.63
CA ARG A 87 7.57 -35.39 -3.87
C ARG A 87 7.65 -36.29 -2.63
N ARG A 88 7.57 -35.67 -1.45
CA ARG A 88 7.64 -36.38 -0.17
C ARG A 88 6.21 -36.64 0.33
N PRO A 89 5.96 -37.76 1.01
CA PRO A 89 4.70 -37.99 1.68
C PRO A 89 4.32 -36.79 2.53
N LYS A 90 3.08 -36.31 2.38
CA LYS A 90 2.53 -35.23 3.20
C LYS A 90 1.48 -35.80 4.14
N LYS A 91 1.47 -35.29 5.38
CA LYS A 91 0.39 -35.53 6.32
C LYS A 91 -0.84 -34.75 5.85
N GLN A 92 -1.93 -35.45 5.52
CA GLN A 92 -3.23 -34.87 5.26
C GLN A 92 -4.18 -35.24 6.40
N VAL A 93 -4.76 -34.23 7.02
CA VAL A 93 -5.81 -34.42 8.03
C VAL A 93 -7.13 -34.64 7.29
N ILE A 94 -7.85 -35.70 7.66
CA ILE A 94 -9.21 -35.96 7.21
C ILE A 94 -10.14 -35.34 8.25
N TYR A 95 -11.07 -34.52 7.78
CA TYR A 95 -12.05 -33.84 8.60
C TYR A 95 -13.43 -34.48 8.41
N ASP A 96 -14.22 -34.53 9.48
CA ASP A 96 -15.63 -34.94 9.44
C ASP A 96 -16.52 -33.84 8.81
N ASP A 97 -17.80 -34.14 8.59
CA ASP A 97 -18.80 -33.20 8.06
C ASP A 97 -18.98 -31.94 8.92
N PHE A 98 -18.57 -32.00 10.20
CA PHE A 98 -18.54 -30.88 11.13
C PHE A 98 -17.17 -30.17 11.24
N GLY A 99 -16.16 -30.58 10.46
CA GLY A 99 -14.83 -29.96 10.43
C GLY A 99 -13.88 -30.39 11.55
N GLU A 100 -14.26 -31.37 12.37
CA GLU A 100 -13.38 -31.95 13.39
C GLU A 100 -12.34 -32.90 12.77
N PRO A 101 -11.08 -32.89 13.23
CA PRO A 101 -10.03 -33.73 12.68
C PRO A 101 -10.21 -35.19 13.11
N LEU A 102 -10.59 -36.07 12.19
CA LEU A 102 -10.79 -37.50 12.47
C LEU A 102 -9.47 -38.26 12.55
N ARG A 103 -8.59 -38.10 11.54
CA ARG A 103 -7.30 -38.80 11.47
C ARG A 103 -6.31 -38.15 10.53
N VAL A 104 -5.03 -38.46 10.71
CA VAL A 104 -3.95 -38.03 9.82
C VAL A 104 -3.49 -39.21 8.96
N VAL A 105 -3.52 -39.04 7.64
CA VAL A 105 -3.04 -40.03 6.67
C VAL A 105 -1.83 -39.47 5.93
N TRP A 106 -0.85 -40.32 5.66
CA TRP A 106 0.28 -39.98 4.79
C TRP A 106 -0.08 -40.27 3.34
N ILE A 107 0.04 -39.26 2.48
CA ILE A 107 -0.25 -39.39 1.04
C ILE A 107 1.02 -39.08 0.25
N ASP A 108 1.43 -40.05 -0.56
CA ASP A 108 2.49 -39.89 -1.56
C ASP A 108 1.88 -39.23 -2.80
N LYS A 109 1.84 -37.89 -2.81
CA LYS A 109 1.39 -37.11 -3.96
C LYS A 109 2.51 -36.30 -4.57
#